data_AF-A0A239JCP5-F1
#
_entry.id   AF-A0A239JCP5-F1
#
_cell.length_a   1.000
_cell.length_b   1.000
_cell.length_c   1.000
_cell.angle_alpha   90.00
_cell.angle_beta   90.00
_cell.angle_gamma   90.00
#
_symmetry.space_group_name_H-M   'P 1'
#
loop_
_entity.id
_entity.type
_entity.pdbx_description
1 polymer ?
#
loop_
_entity_poly.entity_id
_entity_poly.type
_entity_poly.pdbx_seq_one_letter_code
_entity_poly.pdbx_strand_id
1 'polypeptide(L)'
;MTSTNMEFELFRDFLEKACGIVLGANKQYLVASRLNKLMEQQGIRSLGELVQKIQVRSQLREQVVDAMTTNETLWFRDTYPFEVLKNRILAEMIKASPGQRLRIWSAACSSGQEPYSLSMTIDEFEKTNLGQLKAGVQIVATDLSGSMLNAAKAGEYDSLAIGRGLSQERLQRYFDAKGPGRWAVKPAIKGRVEFRALNLLESYATLGKFDLIFCRNVLIYFSAEVKRDILLRMHAQLKPGGYLFLGASEALNGLPEHYQMVQCNPGIIYKAK
;
A
#
# COMPACT_ATOMS: atom_id res chain seq x y z
N MET A 1 -0.59 -35.10 18.46
CA MET A 1 -0.43 -33.96 17.52
C MET A 1 0.75 -34.28 16.63
N THR A 2 0.57 -34.28 15.31
CA THR A 2 1.62 -34.67 14.33
C THR A 2 2.66 -33.57 14.17
N SER A 3 3.93 -33.93 13.92
CA SER A 3 5.07 -32.99 13.74
C SER A 3 4.79 -31.87 12.74
N THR A 4 4.07 -32.19 11.66
CA THR A 4 3.67 -31.26 10.59
C THR A 4 2.78 -30.12 11.10
N ASN A 5 1.98 -30.35 12.14
CA ASN A 5 1.13 -29.31 12.71
C ASN A 5 1.94 -28.31 13.54
N MET A 6 2.96 -28.78 14.25
CA MET A 6 3.84 -27.93 15.06
C MET A 6 4.75 -27.03 14.21
N GLU A 7 5.29 -27.55 13.10
CA GLU A 7 6.08 -26.76 12.15
C GLU A 7 5.27 -25.62 11.52
N PHE A 8 4.00 -25.90 11.23
CA PHE A 8 3.09 -24.90 10.69
C PHE A 8 2.78 -23.80 11.70
N GLU A 9 2.50 -24.13 12.96
CA GLU A 9 2.27 -23.13 14.01
C GLU A 9 3.51 -22.24 14.23
N LEU A 10 4.72 -22.82 14.29
CA LEU A 10 5.95 -22.03 14.38
C LEU A 10 6.14 -21.08 13.19
N PHE A 11 5.73 -21.51 11.99
CA PHE A 11 5.76 -20.66 10.80
C PHE A 11 4.73 -19.52 10.85
N ARG A 12 3.53 -19.77 11.39
CA ARG A 12 2.50 -18.74 11.62
C ARG A 12 3.01 -17.68 12.59
N ASP A 13 3.57 -18.12 13.72
CA ASP A 13 4.17 -17.23 14.73
C ASP A 13 5.29 -16.38 14.15
N PHE A 14 6.13 -16.98 13.28
CA PHE A 14 7.16 -16.25 12.56
C PHE A 14 6.58 -15.14 11.67
N LEU A 15 5.57 -15.45 10.85
CA LEU A 15 4.97 -14.45 9.95
C LEU A 15 4.30 -13.31 10.73
N GLU A 16 3.58 -13.62 11.80
CA GLU A 16 2.95 -12.61 12.64
C GLU A 16 4.00 -11.70 13.28
N LYS A 17 5.10 -12.24 13.80
CA LYS A 17 6.19 -11.45 14.39
C LYS A 17 6.97 -10.63 13.35
N ALA A 18 7.19 -11.19 12.16
CA ALA A 18 8.02 -10.54 11.13
C ALA A 18 7.27 -9.41 10.41
N CYS A 19 6.01 -9.62 10.08
CA CYS A 19 5.24 -8.71 9.23
C CYS A 19 3.79 -8.53 9.63
N GLY A 20 3.34 -9.11 10.75
CA GLY A 20 2.00 -8.90 11.31
C GLY A 20 0.89 -9.68 10.59
N ILE A 21 1.23 -10.48 9.58
CA ILE A 21 0.26 -11.24 8.80
C ILE A 21 -0.27 -12.40 9.64
N VAL A 22 -1.57 -12.36 9.93
CA VAL A 22 -2.28 -13.45 10.59
C VAL A 22 -2.63 -14.51 9.56
N LEU A 23 -1.91 -15.64 9.61
CA LEU A 23 -2.21 -16.80 8.78
C LEU A 23 -3.22 -17.71 9.50
N GLY A 24 -4.34 -18.01 8.85
CA GLY A 24 -5.37 -18.91 9.41
C GLY A 24 -4.91 -20.37 9.48
N ALA A 25 -5.39 -21.11 10.48
CA ALA A 25 -5.02 -22.52 10.70
C ALA A 25 -5.29 -23.43 9.49
N ASN A 26 -6.29 -23.09 8.67
CA ASN A 26 -6.69 -23.83 7.47
C ASN A 26 -5.94 -23.42 6.19
N LYS A 27 -4.87 -22.61 6.29
CA LYS A 27 -4.13 -22.06 5.15
C LYS A 27 -2.78 -22.76 4.86
N GLN A 28 -2.58 -23.99 5.35
CA GLN A 28 -1.37 -24.78 5.07
C GLN A 28 -1.11 -24.94 3.56
N TYR A 29 -2.16 -25.17 2.77
CA TYR A 29 -2.08 -25.28 1.30
C TYR A 29 -1.50 -24.01 0.65
N LEU A 30 -1.79 -22.83 1.21
CA LEU A 30 -1.33 -21.54 0.69
C LEU A 30 0.17 -21.37 0.92
N VAL A 31 0.66 -21.80 2.08
CA VAL A 31 2.09 -21.80 2.40
C VAL A 31 2.84 -22.71 1.43
N ALA A 32 2.35 -23.94 1.23
CA ALA A 32 2.94 -24.87 0.28
C ALA A 32 2.98 -24.25 -1.13
N SER A 33 1.86 -23.71 -1.61
CA SER A 33 1.78 -23.11 -2.95
C SER A 33 2.72 -21.92 -3.14
N ARG A 34 2.88 -21.04 -2.14
CA ARG A 34 3.69 -19.82 -2.24
C ARG A 34 5.18 -20.06 -2.03
N LEU A 35 5.53 -20.99 -1.15
CA LEU A 35 6.92 -21.22 -0.77
C LEU A 35 7.61 -22.33 -1.53
N ASN A 36 6.89 -23.21 -2.25
CA ASN A 36 7.50 -24.37 -2.89
C ASN A 36 8.70 -24.00 -3.79
N LYS A 37 8.50 -23.03 -4.69
CA LYS A 37 9.56 -22.54 -5.58
C LYS A 37 10.77 -21.98 -4.82
N LEU A 38 10.53 -21.24 -3.73
CA LEU A 38 11.60 -20.67 -2.92
C LEU A 38 12.37 -21.78 -2.17
N MET A 39 11.65 -22.74 -1.61
CA MET A 39 12.24 -23.88 -0.90
C MET A 39 13.10 -24.74 -1.84
N GLU A 40 12.61 -25.02 -3.05
CA GLU A 40 13.38 -25.72 -4.11
C GLU A 40 14.68 -24.96 -4.45
N GLN A 41 14.59 -23.65 -4.70
CA GLN A 41 15.75 -22.81 -5.02
C GLN A 41 16.79 -22.74 -3.89
N GLN A 42 16.33 -22.81 -2.63
CA GLN A 42 17.19 -22.73 -1.44
C GLN A 42 17.62 -24.11 -0.93
N GLY A 43 17.22 -25.20 -1.61
CA GLY A 43 17.51 -26.57 -1.21
C GLY A 43 16.92 -26.95 0.16
N ILE A 44 15.76 -26.39 0.52
CA ILE A 44 15.08 -26.61 1.80
C ILE A 44 13.99 -27.66 1.62
N ARG A 45 13.98 -28.69 2.46
CA ARG A 45 13.15 -29.89 2.26
C ARG A 45 11.90 -29.95 3.13
N SER A 46 11.83 -29.13 4.18
CA SER A 46 10.66 -29.07 5.06
C SER A 46 10.39 -27.66 5.59
N LEU A 47 9.17 -27.43 6.07
CA LEU A 47 8.78 -26.17 6.70
C LEU A 47 9.54 -25.97 8.01
N GLY A 48 9.76 -27.03 8.80
CA GLY A 48 10.62 -26.98 9.98
C GLY A 48 12.05 -26.52 9.68
N GLU A 49 12.67 -27.03 8.61
CA GLU A 49 14.00 -26.59 8.17
C GLU A 49 13.98 -25.11 7.74
N LEU A 50 12.92 -24.67 7.04
CA LEU A 50 12.73 -23.27 6.68
C LEU A 50 12.69 -22.38 7.92
N VAL A 51 11.86 -22.73 8.92
CA VAL A 51 11.69 -21.99 10.17
C VAL A 51 13.02 -21.86 10.92
N GLN A 52 13.87 -22.88 10.92
CA GLN A 52 15.20 -22.78 11.54
C GLN A 52 16.11 -21.82 10.76
N LYS A 53 16.15 -21.94 9.42
CA LYS A 53 17.04 -21.13 8.58
C LYS A 53 16.68 -19.63 8.57
N ILE A 54 15.40 -19.28 8.62
CA ILE A 54 14.95 -17.86 8.63
C ILE A 54 15.27 -17.11 9.93
N GLN A 55 15.56 -17.82 11.03
CA GLN A 55 16.00 -17.19 12.28
C GLN A 55 17.40 -16.57 12.11
N VAL A 56 18.28 -17.21 11.33
CA VAL A 56 19.68 -16.82 11.18
C VAL A 56 20.01 -16.14 9.84
N ARG A 57 19.21 -16.35 8.79
CA ARG A 57 19.44 -15.78 7.45
C ARG A 57 18.43 -14.66 7.14
N SER A 58 18.85 -13.40 7.29
CA SER A 58 18.01 -12.22 7.01
C SER A 58 17.49 -12.18 5.57
N GLN A 59 18.33 -12.48 4.58
CA GLN A 59 17.89 -12.48 3.18
C GLN A 59 16.80 -13.53 2.88
N LEU A 60 16.91 -14.73 3.47
CA LEU A 60 15.89 -15.76 3.31
C LEU A 60 14.58 -15.35 3.98
N ARG A 61 14.67 -14.67 5.12
CA ARG A 61 13.51 -14.11 5.82
C ARG A 61 12.75 -13.13 4.92
N GLU A 62 13.45 -12.21 4.28
CA GLU A 62 12.83 -11.25 3.35
C GLU A 62 12.16 -11.96 2.17
N GLN A 63 12.80 -12.97 1.58
CA GLN A 63 12.22 -13.74 0.48
C GLN A 63 10.95 -14.50 0.89
N VAL A 64 10.93 -15.07 2.11
CA VAL A 64 9.75 -15.75 2.65
C VAL A 64 8.61 -14.77 2.89
N VAL A 65 8.90 -13.61 3.50
CA VAL A 65 7.91 -12.56 3.72
C VAL A 65 7.32 -12.11 2.39
N ASP A 66 8.17 -11.81 1.40
CA ASP A 66 7.74 -11.39 0.07
C ASP A 66 6.83 -12.44 -0.59
N ALA A 67 7.23 -13.70 -0.60
CA ALA A 67 6.44 -14.80 -1.15
C ALA A 67 5.09 -14.98 -0.43
N MET A 68 5.02 -14.67 0.88
CA MET A 68 3.79 -14.79 1.67
C MET A 68 2.88 -13.57 1.62
N THR A 69 3.36 -12.40 1.16
CA THR A 69 2.51 -11.22 0.97
C THR A 69 1.51 -11.42 -0.18
N THR A 70 0.30 -10.89 -0.03
CA THR A 70 -0.70 -10.88 -1.12
C THR A 70 -0.69 -9.50 -1.77
N ASN A 71 -0.24 -9.43 -3.02
CA ASN A 71 0.09 -8.15 -3.68
C ASN A 71 -0.94 -7.72 -4.74
N GLU A 72 -2.23 -8.07 -4.57
CA GLU A 72 -3.26 -7.70 -5.54
C GLU A 72 -3.66 -6.23 -5.41
N THR A 73 -3.50 -5.47 -6.49
CA THR A 73 -3.88 -4.06 -6.59
C THR A 73 -4.36 -3.72 -7.99
N LEU A 74 -5.11 -2.63 -8.12
CA LEU A 74 -5.78 -2.21 -9.35
C LEU A 74 -5.62 -0.71 -9.55
N TRP A 75 -5.55 -0.28 -10.81
CA TRP A 75 -5.65 1.14 -11.16
C TRP A 75 -6.99 1.69 -10.67
N PHE A 76 -6.94 2.83 -9.98
CA PHE A 76 -8.12 3.53 -9.49
C PHE A 76 -9.10 2.62 -8.72
N ARG A 77 -8.59 1.69 -7.90
CA ARG A 77 -9.40 0.72 -7.15
C ARG A 77 -10.54 1.42 -6.40
N ASP A 78 -11.77 0.91 -6.57
CA ASP A 78 -13.04 1.43 -6.06
C ASP A 78 -13.50 2.78 -6.64
N THR A 79 -12.70 3.46 -7.49
CA THR A 79 -12.93 4.76 -8.15
C THR A 79 -13.23 5.95 -7.22
N TYR A 80 -14.22 5.83 -6.34
CA TYR A 80 -14.70 6.88 -5.44
C TYR A 80 -13.61 7.54 -4.59
N PRO A 81 -12.53 6.87 -4.09
CA PRO A 81 -11.53 7.54 -3.27
C PRO A 81 -10.80 8.65 -4.04
N PHE A 82 -10.57 8.41 -5.34
CA PHE A 82 -9.89 9.35 -6.23
C PHE A 82 -10.81 10.49 -6.68
N GLU A 83 -12.11 10.21 -6.86
CA GLU A 83 -13.10 11.26 -7.11
C GLU A 83 -13.33 12.14 -5.88
N VAL A 84 -13.40 11.56 -4.68
CA VAL A 84 -13.46 12.31 -3.41
C VAL A 84 -12.20 13.16 -3.24
N LEU A 85 -11.02 12.60 -3.51
CA LEU A 85 -9.76 13.34 -3.49
C LEU A 85 -9.83 14.57 -4.40
N LYS A 86 -10.13 14.35 -5.69
CA LYS A 86 -10.14 15.38 -6.73
C LYS A 86 -11.20 16.46 -6.50
N ASN A 87 -12.43 16.05 -6.19
CA ASN A 87 -13.60 16.95 -6.23
C ASN A 87 -13.86 17.65 -4.90
N ARG A 88 -13.24 17.19 -3.80
CA ARG A 88 -13.48 17.75 -2.46
C ARG A 88 -12.18 17.98 -1.69
N ILE A 89 -11.41 16.92 -1.46
CA ILE A 89 -10.35 16.95 -0.45
C ILE A 89 -9.19 17.86 -0.86
N LEU A 90 -8.79 17.87 -2.14
CA LEU A 90 -7.74 18.79 -2.59
C LEU A 90 -8.11 20.25 -2.36
N ALA A 91 -9.35 20.66 -2.66
CA ALA A 91 -9.81 22.02 -2.41
C ALA A 91 -9.83 22.36 -0.90
N GLU A 92 -10.26 21.43 -0.04
CA GLU A 92 -10.21 21.60 1.41
C GLU A 92 -8.75 21.78 1.92
N MET A 93 -7.82 20.95 1.45
CA MET A 93 -6.41 21.02 1.86
C MET A 93 -5.74 22.32 1.38
N ILE A 94 -6.01 22.74 0.15
CA ILE A 94 -5.48 24.01 -0.41
C ILE A 94 -5.98 25.20 0.42
N LYS A 95 -7.26 25.20 0.81
CA LYS A 95 -7.84 26.27 1.64
C LYS A 95 -7.28 26.26 3.06
N ALA A 96 -7.07 25.08 3.64
CA ALA A 96 -6.56 24.94 5.00
C ALA A 96 -5.07 25.28 5.13
N SER A 97 -4.28 25.10 4.07
CA SER A 97 -2.84 25.40 4.08
C SER A 97 -2.38 26.02 2.74
N PRO A 98 -2.79 27.27 2.45
CA PRO A 98 -2.50 27.91 1.18
C PRO A 98 -1.00 28.01 0.90
N GLY A 99 -0.59 27.61 -0.30
CA GLY A 99 0.81 27.70 -0.73
C GLY A 99 1.77 26.69 -0.10
N GLN A 100 1.29 25.77 0.75
CA GLN A 100 2.11 24.69 1.27
C GLN A 100 2.13 23.46 0.34
N ARG A 101 3.22 22.70 0.39
CA ARG A 101 3.34 21.45 -0.35
C ARG A 101 2.45 20.38 0.28
N LEU A 102 1.59 19.77 -0.53
CA LEU A 102 0.75 18.65 -0.12
C LEU A 102 1.59 17.37 -0.04
N ARG A 103 1.50 16.63 1.05
CA ARG A 103 2.17 15.34 1.23
C ARG A 103 1.13 14.23 1.40
N ILE A 104 1.22 13.21 0.56
CA ILE A 104 0.35 12.03 0.57
C ILE A 104 1.20 10.80 0.87
N TRP A 105 0.75 9.92 1.75
CA TRP A 105 1.36 8.61 1.96
C TRP A 105 0.45 7.52 1.39
N SER A 106 0.93 6.72 0.43
CA SER A 106 0.32 5.45 0.03
C SER A 106 1.05 4.32 0.76
N ALA A 107 0.39 3.77 1.77
CA ALA A 107 0.88 2.73 2.66
C ALA A 107 0.50 1.34 2.13
N ALA A 108 1.49 0.47 1.96
CA ALA A 108 1.39 -0.83 1.28
C ALA A 108 1.03 -0.69 -0.21
N CYS A 109 1.89 0.02 -0.95
CA CYS A 109 1.64 0.39 -2.34
C CYS A 109 1.71 -0.75 -3.36
N SER A 110 2.15 -1.94 -2.96
CA SER A 110 2.33 -3.11 -3.82
C SER A 110 3.11 -2.75 -5.10
N SER A 111 2.60 -3.11 -6.28
CA SER A 111 3.19 -2.85 -7.59
C SER A 111 3.01 -1.41 -8.11
N GLY A 112 2.56 -0.47 -7.28
CA GLY A 112 2.61 0.98 -7.54
C GLY A 112 1.37 1.59 -8.21
N GLN A 113 0.31 0.82 -8.46
CA GLN A 113 -0.90 1.30 -9.12
C GLN A 113 -1.59 2.40 -8.31
N GLU A 114 -1.70 2.26 -6.99
CA GLU A 114 -2.31 3.28 -6.13
C GLU A 114 -1.53 4.62 -6.14
N PRO A 115 -0.22 4.68 -5.84
CA PRO A 115 0.49 5.95 -5.85
C PRO A 115 0.56 6.60 -7.24
N TYR A 116 0.59 5.82 -8.32
CA TYR A 116 0.50 6.38 -9.66
C TYR A 116 -0.92 6.84 -10.01
N SER A 117 -1.98 6.15 -9.57
CA SER A 117 -3.36 6.66 -9.69
C SER A 117 -3.53 7.97 -8.93
N LEU A 118 -2.99 8.09 -7.71
CA LEU A 118 -2.95 9.35 -6.98
C LEU A 118 -2.23 10.43 -7.80
N SER A 119 -1.04 10.13 -8.33
CA SER A 119 -0.28 11.07 -9.16
C SER A 119 -1.05 11.53 -10.40
N MET A 120 -1.74 10.61 -11.11
CA MET A 120 -2.61 10.96 -12.24
C MET A 120 -3.80 11.83 -11.81
N THR A 121 -4.45 11.52 -10.67
CA THR A 121 -5.54 12.34 -10.13
C THR A 121 -5.08 13.76 -9.79
N ILE A 122 -3.86 13.92 -9.26
CA ILE A 122 -3.27 15.24 -9.03
C ILE A 122 -3.06 15.99 -10.35
N ASP A 123 -2.52 15.36 -11.39
CA ASP A 123 -2.35 15.99 -12.72
C ASP A 123 -3.70 16.42 -13.32
N GLU A 124 -4.74 15.60 -13.18
CA GLU A 124 -6.11 15.90 -13.62
C GLU A 124 -6.67 17.13 -12.89
N PHE A 125 -6.44 17.23 -11.58
CA PHE A 125 -6.84 18.38 -10.78
C PHE A 125 -6.08 19.64 -11.19
N GLU A 126 -4.73 19.56 -11.31
CA GLU A 126 -3.87 20.70 -11.65
C GLU A 126 -4.25 21.35 -12.98
N LYS A 127 -4.65 20.56 -13.98
CA LYS A 127 -5.07 21.06 -15.30
C LYS A 127 -6.41 21.80 -15.29
N THR A 128 -7.32 21.46 -14.38
CA THR A 128 -8.60 22.16 -14.24
C THR A 128 -8.55 23.29 -13.19
N ASN A 129 -7.49 23.33 -12.36
CA ASN A 129 -7.31 24.26 -11.25
C ASN A 129 -5.92 24.90 -11.28
N LEU A 130 -5.56 25.50 -12.42
CA LEU A 130 -4.22 26.04 -12.68
C LEU A 130 -3.75 26.97 -11.57
N GLY A 131 -2.56 26.68 -11.04
CA GLY A 131 -1.90 27.52 -10.04
C GLY A 131 -2.44 27.39 -8.61
N GLN A 132 -3.37 26.48 -8.31
CA GLN A 132 -3.82 26.26 -6.93
C GLN A 132 -2.84 25.42 -6.10
N LEU A 133 -2.10 24.48 -6.72
CA LEU A 133 -1.07 23.64 -6.07
C LEU A 133 0.35 24.19 -6.30
N LYS A 134 0.60 25.46 -5.96
CA LYS A 134 1.87 26.16 -6.29
C LYS A 134 3.14 25.46 -5.77
N ALA A 135 3.09 24.91 -4.56
CA ALA A 135 4.21 24.19 -3.96
C ALA A 135 4.29 22.71 -4.37
N GLY A 136 3.40 22.27 -5.25
CA GLY A 136 3.31 20.91 -5.76
C GLY A 136 2.82 19.89 -4.73
N VAL A 137 2.92 18.62 -5.11
CA VAL A 137 2.51 17.47 -4.30
C VAL A 137 3.68 16.49 -4.20
N GLN A 138 3.86 15.86 -3.03
CA GLN A 138 4.75 14.71 -2.84
C GLN A 138 3.90 13.50 -2.47
N ILE A 139 4.10 12.39 -3.16
CA ILE A 139 3.52 11.10 -2.80
C ILE A 139 4.66 10.22 -2.28
N VAL A 140 4.61 9.84 -1.01
CA VAL A 140 5.50 8.81 -0.45
C VAL A 140 4.76 7.49 -0.53
N ALA A 141 5.31 6.52 -1.24
CA ALA A 141 4.73 5.19 -1.41
C ALA A 141 5.61 4.18 -0.68
N THR A 142 5.02 3.37 0.20
CA THR A 142 5.79 2.41 0.99
C THR A 142 5.26 1.01 0.88
N ASP A 143 6.16 0.03 0.88
CA ASP A 143 5.80 -1.38 0.97
C ASP A 143 6.87 -2.16 1.74
N LEU A 144 6.49 -3.34 2.22
CA LEU A 144 7.40 -4.29 2.84
C LEU A 144 8.16 -5.09 1.79
N SER A 145 7.51 -5.39 0.66
CA SER A 145 8.10 -6.21 -0.40
C SER A 145 9.11 -5.41 -1.24
N GLY A 146 10.37 -5.81 -1.15
CA GLY A 146 11.43 -5.24 -1.99
C GLY A 146 11.22 -5.50 -3.49
N SER A 147 10.69 -6.67 -3.86
CA SER A 147 10.42 -7.01 -5.26
C SER A 147 9.28 -6.17 -5.83
N MET A 148 8.20 -5.96 -5.08
CA MET A 148 7.10 -5.10 -5.48
C MET A 148 7.53 -3.64 -5.59
N LEU A 149 8.35 -3.14 -4.64
CA LEU A 149 8.90 -1.78 -4.72
C LEU A 149 9.77 -1.58 -5.96
N ASN A 150 10.58 -2.57 -6.33
CA ASN A 150 11.39 -2.48 -7.54
C ASN A 150 10.52 -2.45 -8.81
N ALA A 151 9.47 -3.28 -8.86
CA ALA A 151 8.49 -3.23 -9.95
C ALA A 151 7.75 -1.88 -10.02
N ALA A 152 7.32 -1.36 -8.87
CA ALA A 152 6.66 -0.07 -8.76
C ALA A 152 7.58 1.09 -9.21
N LYS A 153 8.85 1.09 -8.80
CA LYS A 153 9.87 2.06 -9.24
C LYS A 153 10.14 1.98 -10.74
N ALA A 154 10.20 0.79 -11.31
CA ALA A 154 10.29 0.61 -12.77
C ALA A 154 9.06 1.24 -13.45
N GLY A 155 7.87 1.06 -12.86
CA GLY A 155 6.62 1.64 -13.34
C GLY A 155 6.23 1.09 -14.71
N GLU A 156 6.56 -0.17 -14.96
CA GLU A 156 6.23 -0.88 -16.19
C GLU A 156 5.18 -1.96 -15.94
N TYR A 157 4.18 -2.02 -16.82
CA TYR A 157 3.00 -2.84 -16.65
C TYR A 157 2.68 -3.59 -17.95
N ASP A 158 2.16 -4.80 -17.80
CA ASP A 158 1.69 -5.61 -18.92
C ASP A 158 0.21 -5.35 -19.25
N SER A 159 -0.29 -6.01 -20.29
CA SER A 159 -1.69 -5.90 -20.72
C SER A 159 -2.69 -6.29 -19.64
N LEU A 160 -2.34 -7.24 -18.75
CA LEU A 160 -3.25 -7.68 -17.68
C LEU A 160 -3.41 -6.58 -16.63
N ALA A 161 -2.30 -5.98 -16.21
CA ALA A 161 -2.29 -4.87 -15.28
C ALA A 161 -2.96 -3.61 -15.87
N ILE A 162 -2.72 -3.29 -17.13
CA ILE A 162 -3.34 -2.14 -17.82
C ILE A 162 -4.83 -2.36 -18.08
N GLY A 163 -5.25 -3.59 -18.38
CA GLY A 163 -6.61 -3.92 -18.79
C GLY A 163 -7.69 -3.78 -17.71
N ARG A 164 -7.33 -3.46 -16.46
CA ARG A 164 -8.29 -3.35 -15.34
C ARG A 164 -8.16 -1.99 -14.64
N GLY A 165 -9.24 -1.21 -14.65
CA GLY A 165 -9.38 0.03 -13.88
C GLY A 165 -8.76 1.29 -14.51
N LEU A 166 -8.05 1.16 -15.64
CA LEU A 166 -7.48 2.30 -16.37
C LEU A 166 -8.32 2.60 -17.62
N SER A 167 -8.71 3.87 -17.81
CA SER A 167 -9.39 4.30 -19.03
C SER A 167 -8.40 4.45 -20.20
N GLN A 168 -8.90 4.34 -21.43
CA GLN A 168 -8.08 4.55 -22.64
C GLN A 168 -7.49 5.97 -22.70
N GLU A 169 -8.26 6.97 -22.25
CA GLU A 169 -7.78 8.36 -22.16
C GLU A 169 -6.57 8.46 -21.21
N ARG A 170 -6.67 7.89 -20.00
CA ARG A 170 -5.57 7.90 -19.03
C ARG A 170 -4.36 7.11 -19.53
N LEU A 171 -4.59 5.98 -20.21
CA LEU A 171 -3.53 5.19 -20.81
C LEU A 171 -2.73 6.01 -21.84
N GLN A 172 -3.41 6.61 -22.81
CA GLN A 172 -2.78 7.43 -23.86
C GLN A 172 -2.04 8.63 -23.26
N ARG A 173 -2.61 9.23 -22.22
CA ARG A 173 -2.09 10.46 -21.63
C ARG A 173 -0.92 10.23 -20.68
N TYR A 174 -0.92 9.14 -19.91
CA TYR A 174 0.02 8.94 -18.79
C TYR A 174 1.00 7.80 -18.97
N PHE A 175 0.94 7.07 -20.08
CA PHE A 175 1.87 5.97 -20.35
C PHE A 175 2.55 6.11 -21.71
N ASP A 176 3.74 5.51 -21.81
CA ASP A 176 4.47 5.27 -23.05
C ASP A 176 4.41 3.77 -23.38
N ALA A 177 4.13 3.41 -24.63
CA ALA A 177 4.28 2.03 -25.09
C ALA A 177 5.77 1.65 -25.10
N LYS A 178 6.10 0.45 -24.58
CA LYS A 178 7.47 -0.10 -24.48
C LYS A 178 7.67 -1.37 -25.32
N GLY A 179 6.82 -1.56 -26.32
CA GLY A 179 6.75 -2.76 -27.14
C GLY A 179 5.42 -3.50 -26.99
N PRO A 180 5.27 -4.66 -27.63
CA PRO A 180 4.01 -5.40 -27.63
C PRO A 180 3.52 -5.73 -26.21
N GLY A 181 2.34 -5.21 -25.85
CA GLY A 181 1.70 -5.50 -24.56
C GLY A 181 2.41 -4.95 -23.33
N ARG A 182 3.27 -3.92 -23.47
CA ARG A 182 4.03 -3.32 -22.39
C ARG A 182 3.90 -1.81 -22.38
N TRP A 183 3.68 -1.24 -21.20
CA TRP A 183 3.56 0.19 -20.99
C TRP A 183 4.39 0.65 -19.81
N ALA A 184 4.94 1.86 -19.89
CA ALA A 184 5.63 2.51 -18.78
C ALA A 184 4.92 3.80 -18.40
N VAL A 185 4.79 4.07 -17.09
CA VAL A 185 4.27 5.36 -16.61
C VAL A 185 5.21 6.48 -17.04
N LYS A 186 4.66 7.57 -17.58
CA LYS A 186 5.44 8.72 -18.06
C LYS A 186 6.25 9.37 -16.91
N PRO A 187 7.46 9.89 -17.19
CA PRO A 187 8.33 10.47 -16.16
C PRO A 187 7.69 11.57 -15.32
N ALA A 188 6.82 12.41 -15.89
CA ALA A 188 6.13 13.48 -15.16
C ALA A 188 5.22 12.94 -14.04
N ILE A 189 4.57 11.80 -14.26
CA ILE A 189 3.73 11.14 -13.25
C ILE A 189 4.60 10.39 -12.24
N LYS A 190 5.70 9.78 -12.70
CA LYS A 190 6.66 9.10 -11.83
C LYS A 190 7.37 10.05 -10.86
N GLY A 191 7.78 11.23 -11.33
CA GLY A 191 8.54 12.21 -10.55
C GLY A 191 7.82 12.76 -9.32
N ARG A 192 6.49 12.58 -9.22
CA ARG A 192 5.69 12.95 -8.04
C ARG A 192 5.76 11.90 -6.91
N VAL A 193 6.22 10.68 -7.22
CA VAL A 193 6.18 9.52 -6.32
C VAL A 193 7.57 9.13 -5.85
N GLU A 194 7.74 9.02 -4.54
CA GLU A 194 8.94 8.53 -3.88
C GLU A 194 8.66 7.18 -3.20
N PHE A 195 9.36 6.13 -3.63
CA PHE A 195 9.18 4.78 -3.10
C PHE A 195 10.17 4.46 -1.99
N ARG A 196 9.70 4.01 -0.82
CA ARG A 196 10.53 3.61 0.33
C ARG A 196 10.13 2.22 0.85
N ALA A 197 11.11 1.47 1.36
CA ALA A 197 10.81 0.26 2.12
C ALA A 197 10.34 0.64 3.53
N LEU A 198 9.24 0.04 3.99
CA LEU A 198 8.73 0.23 5.35
C LEU A 198 7.87 -0.96 5.77
N ASN A 199 8.15 -1.49 6.95
CA ASN A 199 7.25 -2.41 7.63
C ASN A 199 6.20 -1.61 8.43
N LEU A 200 4.92 -1.89 8.23
CA LEU A 200 3.85 -1.21 8.99
C LEU A 200 3.92 -1.49 10.50
N LEU A 201 4.66 -2.51 10.94
CA LEU A 201 4.92 -2.76 12.36
C LEU A 201 5.97 -1.83 12.98
N GLU A 202 6.76 -1.12 12.17
CA GLU A 202 7.89 -0.31 12.63
C GLU A 202 7.54 1.18 12.82
N SER A 203 8.47 1.97 13.37
CA SER A 203 8.26 3.40 13.57
C SER A 203 8.10 4.16 12.24
N TYR A 204 7.14 5.08 12.19
CA TYR A 204 6.89 5.95 11.03
C TYR A 204 7.61 7.30 11.11
N ALA A 205 8.42 7.52 12.17
CA ALA A 205 8.99 8.83 12.48
C ALA A 205 9.79 9.47 11.32
N THR A 206 10.47 8.65 10.52
CA THR A 206 11.31 9.09 9.38
C THR A 206 10.51 9.52 8.15
N LEU A 207 9.19 9.25 8.11
CA LEU A 207 8.32 9.66 7.01
C LEU A 207 7.87 11.13 7.12
N GLY A 208 7.89 11.68 8.34
CA GLY A 208 7.35 13.00 8.66
C GLY A 208 5.82 13.06 8.56
N LYS A 209 5.28 14.29 8.51
CA LYS A 209 3.83 14.53 8.53
C LYS A 209 3.19 14.53 7.14
N PHE A 210 1.94 14.07 7.07
CA PHE A 210 1.14 13.97 5.85
C PHE A 210 -0.18 14.70 5.98
N ASP A 211 -0.63 15.27 4.86
CA ASP A 211 -1.99 15.80 4.74
C ASP A 211 -2.98 14.66 4.54
N LEU A 212 -2.57 13.62 3.78
CA LEU A 212 -3.38 12.47 3.44
C LEU A 212 -2.61 11.16 3.61
N ILE A 213 -3.26 10.13 4.15
CA ILE A 213 -2.77 8.76 4.16
C ILE A 213 -3.78 7.86 3.45
N PHE A 214 -3.31 7.06 2.50
CA PHE A 214 -4.03 5.96 1.88
C PHE A 214 -3.47 4.66 2.45
N CYS A 215 -4.27 3.91 3.18
CA CYS A 215 -3.91 2.60 3.73
C CYS A 215 -5.05 1.63 3.42
N ARG A 216 -5.07 1.12 2.19
CA ARG A 216 -6.23 0.43 1.62
C ARG A 216 -5.96 -1.03 1.36
N ASN A 217 -6.89 -1.88 1.78
CA ASN A 217 -6.90 -3.33 1.58
C ASN A 217 -5.68 -4.05 2.17
N VAL A 218 -5.08 -3.48 3.22
CA VAL A 218 -3.93 -4.07 3.92
C VAL A 218 -4.24 -4.36 5.38
N LEU A 219 -5.12 -3.59 6.02
CA LEU A 219 -5.42 -3.76 7.44
C LEU A 219 -6.17 -5.07 7.72
N ILE A 220 -6.80 -5.64 6.70
CA ILE A 220 -7.46 -6.96 6.74
C ILE A 220 -6.52 -8.13 7.05
N TYR A 221 -5.20 -7.96 6.93
CA TYR A 221 -4.22 -9.02 7.20
C TYR A 221 -3.71 -9.05 8.65
N PHE A 222 -3.99 -8.01 9.43
CA PHE A 222 -3.51 -7.88 10.80
C PHE A 222 -4.59 -8.23 11.84
N SER A 223 -4.14 -8.63 13.03
CA SER A 223 -5.02 -8.78 14.20
C SER A 223 -5.65 -7.44 14.59
N ALA A 224 -6.72 -7.48 15.39
CA ALA A 224 -7.40 -6.26 15.84
C ALA A 224 -6.48 -5.32 16.63
N GLU A 225 -5.58 -5.89 17.45
CA GLU A 225 -4.62 -5.15 18.27
C GLU A 225 -3.57 -4.46 17.39
N VAL A 226 -2.96 -5.19 16.46
CA VAL A 226 -1.96 -4.64 15.53
C VAL A 226 -2.58 -3.59 14.62
N LYS A 227 -3.80 -3.83 14.11
CA LYS A 227 -4.55 -2.84 13.33
C LYS A 227 -4.76 -1.54 14.11
N ARG A 228 -5.16 -1.64 15.38
CA ARG A 228 -5.37 -0.48 16.24
C ARG A 228 -4.08 0.30 16.46
N ASP A 229 -2.97 -0.38 16.71
CA ASP A 229 -1.65 0.24 16.87
C ASP A 229 -1.17 0.95 15.58
N ILE A 230 -1.31 0.31 14.42
CA ILE A 230 -1.01 0.93 13.11
C ILE A 230 -1.81 2.22 12.93
N LEU A 231 -3.12 2.18 13.19
CA LEU A 231 -3.99 3.35 13.03
C LEU A 231 -3.62 4.50 13.99
N LEU A 232 -3.23 4.19 15.23
CA LEU A 232 -2.72 5.21 16.16
C LEU A 232 -1.43 5.86 15.68
N ARG A 233 -0.48 5.06 15.17
CA ARG A 233 0.77 5.58 14.61
C ARG A 233 0.53 6.38 13.32
N MET A 234 -0.44 5.99 12.50
CA MET A 234 -0.86 6.77 11.33
C MET A 234 -1.50 8.11 11.72
N HIS A 235 -2.35 8.14 12.75
CA HIS A 235 -2.92 9.39 13.29
C HIS A 235 -1.79 10.34 13.71
N ALA A 236 -0.78 9.80 14.42
CA ALA A 236 0.39 10.56 14.80
C ALA A 236 1.23 11.07 13.61
N GLN A 237 1.04 10.59 12.37
CA GLN A 237 1.68 11.15 11.17
C GLN A 237 0.77 12.05 10.34
N LEU A 238 -0.54 12.10 10.62
CA LEU A 238 -1.41 13.07 9.99
C LEU A 238 -1.16 14.46 10.58
N LYS A 239 -1.23 15.49 9.72
CA LYS A 239 -1.39 16.87 10.17
C LYS A 239 -2.80 17.03 10.78
N PRO A 240 -3.00 18.00 11.70
CA PRO A 240 -4.32 18.33 12.19
C PRO A 240 -5.31 18.57 11.06
N GLY A 241 -6.44 17.86 11.07
CA GLY A 241 -7.46 17.93 10.02
C GLY A 241 -7.13 17.18 8.72
N GLY A 242 -6.02 16.44 8.66
CA GLY A 242 -5.68 15.54 7.56
C GLY A 242 -6.62 14.33 7.47
N TYR A 243 -6.55 13.59 6.36
CA TYR A 243 -7.47 12.49 6.08
C TYR A 243 -6.79 11.13 5.89
N LEU A 244 -7.42 10.09 6.42
CA LEU A 244 -7.11 8.69 6.20
C LEU A 244 -8.17 8.05 5.29
N PHE A 245 -7.70 7.38 4.23
CA PHE A 245 -8.49 6.58 3.32
C PHE A 245 -8.22 5.09 3.56
N LEU A 246 -9.29 4.32 3.79
CA LEU A 246 -9.26 2.87 3.95
C LEU A 246 -9.92 2.18 2.74
N GLY A 247 -9.74 0.86 2.61
CA GLY A 247 -10.43 0.07 1.59
C GLY A 247 -11.94 0.03 1.83
N ALA A 248 -12.73 -0.24 0.78
CA ALA A 248 -14.20 -0.23 0.87
C ALA A 248 -14.78 -1.21 1.91
N SER A 249 -14.08 -2.30 2.23
CA SER A 249 -14.47 -3.28 3.24
C SER A 249 -13.84 -3.05 4.62
N GLU A 250 -13.06 -1.98 4.79
CA GLU A 250 -12.33 -1.67 6.02
C GLU A 250 -13.02 -0.54 6.78
N ALA A 251 -13.49 -0.85 7.97
CA ALA A 251 -14.04 0.13 8.91
C ALA A 251 -13.03 0.38 10.05
N LEU A 252 -12.97 1.63 10.49
CA LEU A 252 -12.18 2.03 11.64
C LEU A 252 -13.03 1.87 12.90
N ASN A 253 -12.71 0.86 13.69
CA ASN A 253 -13.40 0.58 14.95
C ASN A 253 -12.50 0.95 16.14
N GLY A 254 -13.09 1.50 17.21
CA GLY A 254 -12.41 1.64 18.51
C GLY A 254 -11.40 2.79 18.64
N LEU A 255 -11.46 3.80 17.76
CA LEU A 255 -10.62 5.01 17.84
C LEU A 255 -11.41 6.34 17.64
N PRO A 256 -12.58 6.53 18.27
CA PRO A 256 -13.39 7.73 18.07
C PRO A 256 -12.71 9.02 18.53
N GLU A 257 -11.77 8.94 19.49
CA GLU A 257 -11.02 10.11 19.98
C GLU A 257 -9.96 10.61 18.98
N HIS A 258 -9.54 9.76 18.04
CA HIS A 258 -8.47 10.09 17.08
C HIS A 258 -9.02 10.40 15.70
N TYR A 259 -10.12 9.75 15.31
CA TYR A 259 -10.68 9.86 13.98
C TYR A 259 -12.17 10.22 14.01
N GLN A 260 -12.53 11.19 13.18
CA GLN A 260 -13.92 11.49 12.85
C GLN A 260 -14.27 10.85 11.51
N MET A 261 -15.29 10.01 11.49
CA MET A 261 -15.84 9.48 10.26
C MET A 261 -16.50 10.60 9.43
N VAL A 262 -16.17 10.67 8.14
CA VAL A 262 -16.72 11.64 7.19
C VAL A 262 -17.37 10.89 6.04
N GLN A 263 -18.70 10.99 5.95
CA GLN A 263 -19.47 10.41 4.86
C GLN A 263 -19.13 11.11 3.53
N CYS A 264 -18.96 10.29 2.50
CA CYS A 264 -18.80 10.69 1.11
C CYS A 264 -19.91 10.05 0.25
N ASN A 265 -20.10 10.57 -0.97
CA ASN A 265 -21.08 10.03 -1.91
C ASN A 265 -20.38 9.46 -3.15
N PRO A 266 -20.14 8.13 -3.23
CA PRO A 266 -20.27 7.13 -2.16
C PRO A 266 -19.04 7.10 -1.23
N GLY A 267 -19.08 6.23 -0.21
CA GLY A 267 -17.92 5.87 0.61
C GLY A 267 -17.73 6.68 1.88
N ILE A 268 -16.64 6.38 2.59
CA ILE A 268 -16.31 6.97 3.89
C ILE A 268 -14.81 7.24 3.93
N ILE A 269 -14.42 8.36 4.53
CA ILE A 269 -13.03 8.69 4.87
C ILE A 269 -12.96 9.10 6.34
N TYR A 270 -11.76 9.19 6.90
CA TYR A 270 -11.58 9.50 8.32
C TYR A 270 -10.71 10.74 8.49
N LYS A 271 -11.24 11.78 9.13
CA LYS A 271 -10.50 12.99 9.46
C LYS A 271 -9.76 12.81 10.78
N ALA A 272 -8.49 13.17 10.83
CA ALA A 272 -7.74 13.24 12.08
C ALA A 272 -8.27 14.37 12.96
N LYS A 273 -8.66 14.03 14.19
CA LYS A 273 -9.01 14.97 15.25
C LYS A 273 -7.75 15.58 15.86
#